data_AF-A0A531KTR1-F1
#
_entry.id   AF-A0A531KTR1-F1
#
_cell.length_a   1.000
_cell.length_b   1.000
_cell.length_c   1.000
_cell.angle_alpha   90.00
_cell.angle_beta   90.00
_cell.angle_gamma   90.00
#
_symmetry.space_group_name_H-M   'P 1'
#
loop_
_entity.id
_entity.type
_entity.pdbx_description
1 polymer ?
#
loop_
_entity_poly.entity_id
_entity_poly.type
_entity_poly.pdbx_seq_one_letter_code
_entity_poly.pdbx_strand_id
1 'polypeptide(L)'
;EQANFLRRLLAGELPVSDKAHAMTRAILPTFQAGGWTVHGKTGTTRLGDSVDKSSLGWRSLGWFVGWANKDARNIVFARLVIDTKRSDTPKGPQTRAMFLKQLPNLVNKSK
;
A
#
# COMPACT_ATOMS: atom_id res chain seq x y z
N GLU A 1 8.98 3.96 7.48
CA GLU A 1 9.33 2.51 7.58
C GLU A 1 8.90 1.69 6.37
N GLN A 2 7.60 1.55 6.07
CA GLN A 2 7.09 0.69 4.97
C GLN A 2 7.81 0.89 3.62
N ALA A 3 7.95 2.13 3.16
CA ALA A 3 8.66 2.42 1.91
C ALA A 3 10.15 2.05 1.97
N ASN A 4 10.80 2.18 3.13
CA ASN A 4 12.21 1.81 3.28
C ASN A 4 12.39 0.28 3.24
N PHE A 5 11.53 -0.47 3.92
CA PHE A 5 11.52 -1.93 3.86
C PHE A 5 11.36 -2.43 2.41
N LEU A 6 10.40 -1.85 1.66
CA LEU A 6 10.18 -2.23 0.26
C LEU A 6 11.35 -1.87 -0.65
N ARG A 7 12.02 -0.73 -0.43
CA ARG A 7 13.25 -0.39 -1.17
C ARG A 7 14.33 -1.46 -0.96
N ARG A 8 14.58 -1.84 0.29
CA ARG A 8 15.55 -2.89 0.64
C ARG A 8 15.18 -4.25 0.06
N LEU A 9 13.89 -4.62 0.11
CA LEU A 9 13.38 -5.85 -0.51
C LEU A 9 13.64 -5.88 -2.04
N LEU A 10 13.43 -4.75 -2.71
CA LEU A 10 13.65 -4.64 -4.15
C LEU A 10 15.15 -4.63 -4.50
N ALA A 11 15.98 -4.06 -3.63
CA ALA A 11 17.43 -4.05 -3.76
C ALA A 11 18.12 -5.37 -3.34
N GLY A 12 17.40 -6.30 -2.71
CA GLY A 12 17.99 -7.56 -2.19
C GLY A 12 18.80 -7.37 -0.90
N GLU A 13 18.57 -6.27 -0.17
CA GLU A 13 19.36 -5.86 1.01
C GLU A 13 18.78 -6.36 2.35
N LEU A 14 17.74 -7.20 2.31
CA LEU A 14 17.24 -7.85 3.53
C LEU A 14 18.09 -9.09 3.82
N PRO A 15 18.36 -9.43 5.10
CA PRO A 15 19.19 -10.57 5.47
C PRO A 15 18.42 -11.90 5.34
N VAL A 16 17.96 -12.21 4.12
CA VAL A 16 17.24 -13.44 3.73
C VAL A 16 17.72 -13.91 2.36
N SER A 17 17.40 -15.14 1.97
CA SER A 17 17.89 -15.71 0.70
C SER A 17 17.36 -14.98 -0.54
N ASP A 18 18.12 -15.06 -1.64
CA ASP A 18 17.69 -14.54 -2.95
C ASP A 18 16.37 -15.16 -3.41
N LYS A 19 16.18 -16.45 -3.11
CA LYS A 19 14.92 -17.16 -3.37
C LYS A 19 13.75 -16.52 -2.63
N ALA A 20 13.92 -16.13 -1.37
CA ALA A 20 12.85 -15.46 -0.62
C ALA A 20 12.50 -14.09 -1.22
N HIS A 21 13.51 -13.32 -1.64
CA HIS A 21 13.30 -12.06 -2.36
C HIS A 21 12.54 -12.27 -3.68
N ALA A 22 12.98 -13.22 -4.50
CA ALA A 22 12.37 -13.51 -5.79
C ALA A 22 10.93 -13.99 -5.65
N MET A 23 10.67 -14.95 -4.75
CA MET A 23 9.32 -15.46 -4.52
C MET A 23 8.38 -14.39 -3.96
N THR A 24 8.86 -13.54 -3.04
CA THR A 24 8.06 -12.44 -2.49
C THR A 24 7.62 -11.47 -3.59
N ARG A 25 8.53 -11.10 -4.52
CA ARG A 25 8.18 -10.25 -5.65
C ARG A 25 7.19 -10.93 -6.59
N ALA A 26 7.35 -12.24 -6.83
CA ALA A 26 6.55 -13.00 -7.77
C ALA A 26 5.08 -13.18 -7.32
N ILE A 27 4.83 -13.30 -6.01
CA ILE A 27 3.47 -13.56 -5.50
C ILE A 27 2.66 -12.28 -5.23
N LEU A 28 3.28 -11.09 -5.29
CA LEU A 28 2.58 -9.86 -4.97
C LEU A 28 1.56 -9.52 -6.06
N PRO A 29 0.29 -9.23 -5.68
CA PRO A 29 -0.75 -8.92 -6.66
C PRO A 29 -0.38 -7.74 -7.56
N THR A 30 -0.65 -7.91 -8.85
CA THR A 30 -0.40 -6.92 -9.89
C THR A 30 -1.71 -6.20 -10.26
N PHE A 31 -1.63 -4.89 -10.46
CA PHE A 31 -2.71 -4.00 -10.87
C PHE A 31 -2.23 -3.05 -11.97
N GLN A 32 -3.19 -2.43 -12.67
CA GLN A 32 -2.91 -1.41 -13.68
C GLN A 32 -3.44 -0.04 -13.22
N ALA A 33 -2.70 1.02 -13.54
CA ALA A 33 -3.07 2.41 -13.24
C ALA A 33 -2.58 3.33 -14.37
N GLY A 34 -3.39 3.48 -15.42
CA GLY A 34 -2.94 4.10 -16.67
C GLY A 34 -1.80 3.29 -17.27
N GLY A 35 -0.67 3.93 -17.59
CA GLY A 35 0.53 3.25 -18.08
C GLY A 35 1.43 2.66 -16.98
N TRP A 36 0.98 2.56 -15.73
CA TRP A 36 1.75 2.01 -14.63
C TRP A 36 1.33 0.57 -14.34
N THR A 37 2.30 -0.34 -14.29
CA THR A 37 2.14 -1.66 -13.66
C THR A 37 2.45 -1.52 -12.17
N VAL A 38 1.49 -1.88 -11.32
CA VAL A 38 1.56 -1.67 -9.86
C VAL A 38 1.54 -3.02 -9.16
N HIS A 39 2.56 -3.32 -8.37
CA HIS A 39 2.57 -4.47 -7.47
C HIS A 39 2.31 -4.01 -6.06
N GLY A 40 1.38 -4.63 -5.34
CA GLY A 40 1.13 -4.18 -3.98
C GLY A 40 0.17 -5.03 -3.17
N LYS A 41 0.20 -4.77 -1.87
CA LYS A 41 -0.64 -5.46 -0.89
C LYS A 41 -1.52 -4.49 -0.12
N THR A 42 -2.76 -4.90 0.09
CA THR A 42 -3.72 -4.22 0.96
C THR A 42 -3.63 -4.76 2.39
N GLY A 43 -3.85 -3.86 3.35
CA GLY A 43 -4.08 -4.17 4.76
C GLY A 43 -5.30 -3.40 5.27
N THR A 44 -6.11 -4.02 6.13
CA THR A 44 -7.20 -3.33 6.83
C THR A 44 -7.07 -3.64 8.31
N THR A 45 -7.09 -2.61 9.15
CA THR A 45 -7.14 -2.80 10.60
C THR A 45 -8.13 -1.85 11.24
N ARG A 46 -8.55 -2.16 12.46
CA ARG A 46 -9.36 -1.30 13.31
C ARG A 46 -8.53 -0.95 14.54
N LEU A 47 -8.43 0.33 14.84
CA LEU A 47 -8.02 0.82 16.15
C LEU A 47 -9.30 1.03 16.96
N GLY A 48 -9.42 0.30 18.07
CA GLY A 48 -10.40 0.60 19.11
C GLY A 48 -9.70 1.36 20.23
N ASP A 49 -10.39 2.30 20.85
CA ASP A 49 -9.96 2.83 22.13
C ASP A 49 -10.16 1.73 23.18
N SER A 50 -9.08 1.30 23.85
CA SER A 50 -9.10 0.21 24.83
C SER A 50 -9.83 0.56 26.13
N VAL A 51 -10.47 1.74 26.24
CA VAL A 51 -11.00 2.26 27.52
C VAL A 51 -12.46 2.74 27.46
N ASP A 52 -13.00 3.14 26.30
CA ASP A 52 -14.40 3.57 26.22
C ASP A 52 -15.14 2.92 25.04
N LYS A 53 -16.15 2.12 25.38
CA LYS A 53 -17.05 1.43 24.45
C LYS A 53 -18.18 2.33 23.96
N SER A 54 -18.16 3.63 24.28
CA SER A 54 -19.04 4.60 23.65
C SER A 54 -18.61 4.79 22.18
N SER A 55 -19.58 4.84 21.28
CA SER A 55 -19.44 4.67 19.84
C SER A 55 -18.69 5.78 19.07
N LEU A 56 -17.81 6.54 19.72
CA LEU A 56 -17.12 7.73 19.19
C LEU A 56 -15.64 7.50 18.82
N GLY A 57 -15.02 6.39 19.24
CA GLY A 57 -13.56 6.17 19.13
C GLY A 57 -13.05 5.25 18.01
N TRP A 58 -13.92 4.65 17.18
CA TRP A 58 -13.47 3.63 16.22
C TRP A 58 -12.77 4.23 15.00
N ARG A 59 -11.47 3.96 14.83
CA ARG A 59 -10.73 4.33 13.62
C ARG A 59 -10.49 3.09 12.76
N SER A 60 -10.89 3.15 11.50
CA SER A 60 -10.55 2.12 10.51
C SER A 60 -9.40 2.60 9.64
N LEU A 61 -8.40 1.75 9.48
CA LEU A 61 -7.19 2.04 8.75
C LEU A 61 -7.13 1.17 7.50
N GLY A 62 -6.85 1.79 6.37
CA GLY A 62 -6.60 1.14 5.10
C GLY A 62 -5.18 1.39 4.63
N TRP A 63 -4.44 0.31 4.41
CA TRP A 63 -3.12 0.34 3.81
C TRP A 63 -3.18 -0.14 2.36
N PHE A 64 -2.39 0.51 1.52
CA PHE A 64 -1.91 -0.03 0.25
C PHE A 64 -0.43 0.32 0.10
N VAL A 65 0.42 -0.70 0.05
CA VAL A 65 1.88 -0.56 -0.02
C VAL A 65 2.41 -1.38 -1.19
N GLY A 66 3.49 -0.93 -1.82
CA GLY A 66 4.05 -1.61 -2.97
C GLY A 66 5.00 -0.78 -3.81
N TRP A 67 5.16 -1.17 -5.07
CA TRP A 67 5.93 -0.42 -6.06
C TRP A 67 5.17 -0.35 -7.39
N ALA A 68 5.58 0.59 -8.24
CA ALA A 68 5.03 0.71 -9.58
C ALA A 68 6.14 1.00 -10.59
N ASN A 69 5.96 0.45 -11.79
CA ASN A 69 6.89 0.56 -12.90
C ASN A 69 6.16 1.18 -14.11
N LYS A 70 6.82 2.13 -14.76
CA LYS A 70 6.42 2.68 -16.06
C LYS A 70 7.68 3.05 -16.83
N ASP A 71 7.94 2.35 -17.94
CA ASP A 71 9.15 2.51 -18.73
C ASP A 71 10.40 2.39 -17.84
N ALA A 72 11.32 3.37 -17.88
CA ALA A 72 12.49 3.43 -17.00
C ALA A 72 12.19 3.95 -15.57
N ARG A 73 10.95 4.34 -15.26
CA ARG A 73 10.59 4.91 -13.96
C ARG A 73 10.09 3.83 -13.00
N ASN A 74 10.73 3.76 -11.84
CA ASN A 74 10.34 2.89 -10.73
C ASN A 74 10.03 3.75 -9.51
N ILE A 75 8.91 3.48 -8.85
CA ILE A 75 8.55 4.13 -7.59
C ILE A 75 8.21 3.10 -6.53
N VAL A 76 8.49 3.43 -5.28
CA VAL A 76 8.00 2.70 -4.10
C VAL A 76 7.01 3.61 -3.38
N PHE A 77 5.91 3.05 -2.90
CA PHE A 77 4.86 3.82 -2.21
C PHE A 77 4.37 3.12 -0.94
N ALA A 78 3.86 3.94 -0.04
CA ALA A 78 3.06 3.51 1.09
C ALA A 78 1.90 4.50 1.28
N ARG A 79 0.66 4.02 1.12
CA ARG A 79 -0.55 4.82 1.31
C ARG A 79 -1.30 4.30 2.54
N LEU A 80 -1.56 5.22 3.48
CA LEU A 80 -2.43 5.01 4.63
C LEU A 80 -3.63 5.94 4.51
N VAL A 81 -4.82 5.41 4.77
CA VAL A 81 -6.05 6.18 5.00
C VAL A 81 -6.57 5.80 6.38
N ILE A 82 -6.84 6.80 7.20
CA ILE A 82 -7.49 6.65 8.50
C ILE A 82 -8.86 7.30 8.38
N ASP A 83 -9.89 6.56 8.76
CA ASP A 83 -11.27 7.02 8.75
C ASP A 83 -11.92 6.74 10.10
N THR A 84 -12.80 7.62 10.53
CA THR A 84 -13.60 7.48 11.76
C THR A 84 -14.98 6.88 11.48
N LYS A 85 -15.38 6.76 10.21
CA LYS A 85 -16.68 6.22 9.81
C LYS A 85 -16.62 4.72 9.58
N ARG A 86 -17.61 4.02 10.13
CA ARG A 86 -17.88 2.62 9.80
C ARG A 86 -18.28 2.52 8.32
N SER A 87 -17.78 1.49 7.66
CA SER A 87 -18.03 1.20 6.24
C SER A 87 -18.13 -0.31 6.08
N ASP A 88 -19.05 -0.75 5.22
CA ASP A 88 -19.27 -2.18 4.95
C ASP A 88 -18.17 -2.78 4.08
N THR A 89 -17.49 -1.97 3.28
CA THR A 89 -16.31 -2.40 2.53
C THR A 89 -15.02 -2.23 3.36
N PRO A 90 -14.08 -3.19 3.34
CA PRO A 90 -12.79 -3.06 4.02
C PRO A 90 -11.96 -1.85 3.51
N LYS A 91 -11.27 -1.15 4.41
CA LYS A 91 -10.54 0.09 4.06
C LYS A 91 -9.30 -0.12 3.19
N GLY A 92 -8.64 -1.27 3.26
CA GLY A 92 -7.49 -1.60 2.41
C GLY A 92 -7.84 -1.60 0.91
N PRO A 93 -8.81 -2.40 0.45
CA PRO A 93 -9.34 -2.37 -0.92
C PRO A 93 -9.78 -0.97 -1.38
N GLN A 94 -10.45 -0.19 -0.53
CA GLN A 94 -10.81 1.21 -0.85
C GLN A 94 -9.56 2.08 -1.06
N THR A 95 -8.58 1.95 -0.17
CA THR A 95 -7.32 2.69 -0.25
C THR A 95 -6.55 2.37 -1.52
N ARG A 96 -6.51 1.08 -1.92
CA ARG A 96 -5.96 0.66 -3.21
C ARG A 96 -6.71 1.31 -4.38
N ALA A 97 -8.04 1.20 -4.41
CA ALA A 97 -8.83 1.74 -5.52
C ALA A 97 -8.61 3.25 -5.70
N MET A 98 -8.62 4.01 -4.59
CA MET A 98 -8.32 5.44 -4.59
C MET A 98 -6.89 5.71 -5.09
N PHE A 99 -5.89 4.97 -4.60
CA PHE A 99 -4.50 5.16 -4.99
C PHE A 99 -4.28 4.91 -6.48
N LEU A 100 -4.81 3.80 -7.03
CA LEU A 100 -4.68 3.48 -8.45
C LEU A 100 -5.27 4.57 -9.35
N LYS A 101 -6.41 5.15 -8.96
CA LYS A 101 -7.03 6.28 -9.66
C LYS A 101 -6.16 7.55 -9.61
N GLN A 102 -5.48 7.80 -8.50
CA GLN A 102 -4.71 9.02 -8.27
C GLN A 102 -3.26 8.92 -8.77
N LEU A 103 -2.71 7.71 -8.90
CA LEU A 103 -1.29 7.48 -9.14
C LEU A 103 -0.72 8.29 -10.33
N PRO A 104 -1.35 8.31 -11.53
CA PRO A 104 -0.83 9.08 -12.65
C PRO A 104 -0.66 10.57 -12.35
N ASN A 105 -1.53 11.15 -11.52
CA ASN A 105 -1.47 12.56 -11.15
C ASN A 105 -0.44 12.83 -10.06
N LEU A 106 -0.29 11.90 -9.10
CA LEU A 106 0.66 12.04 -7.98
C LEU A 106 2.12 12.10 -8.47
N VAL A 107 2.47 11.28 -9.46
CA VAL A 107 3.84 11.15 -9.99
C VAL A 107 4.21 12.15 -11.07
N ASN A 108 3.23 12.92 -11.56
CA ASN A 108 3.42 13.99 -12.52
C ASN A 108 3.51 15.36 -11.83
N LYS A 109 2.90 15.53 -10.66
CA LYS A 109 3.03 16.75 -9.83
C LYS A 109 4.35 16.85 -9.07
N SER A 110 5.15 15.79 -9.02
CA SER A 110 6.45 15.78 -8.34
C SER A 110 7.60 16.25 -9.24
N LYS A 111 7.30 17.04 -10.28
CA LYS A 111 8.28 17.74 -11.12
C LYS A 111 8.25 19.22 -10.78
#